data_AF-A0A7G1I249-F1
#
_entry.id   AF-A0A7G1I249-F1
#
_cell.length_a   1.000
_cell.length_b   1.000
_cell.length_c   1.000
_cell.angle_alpha   90.00
_cell.angle_beta   90.00
_cell.angle_gamma   90.00
#
_symmetry.space_group_name_H-M   'P 1'
#
loop_
_entity.id
_entity.type
_entity.pdbx_description
1 polymer ?
#
loop_
_entity_poly.entity_id
_entity_poly.type
_entity_poly.pdbx_seq_one_letter_code
_entity_poly.pdbx_strand_id
1 'polypeptide(L)' 'MPFVIALVELEEGVRMLGELRNVDPSRVEIGTPVRAMYIDFPAGDSGPEWTLYAWEPDA' A
#
# COMPACT_ATOMS: atom_id res chain seq x y z
N MET A 1 -8.24 -13.75 -0.14
CA MET A 1 -6.80 -13.99 0.13
C MET A 1 -6.33 -12.91 1.09
N PRO A 2 -5.43 -13.18 2.05
CA PRO A 2 -5.02 -12.18 3.03
C PRO A 2 -4.37 -10.97 2.36
N PHE A 3 -4.59 -9.79 2.92
CA PHE A 3 -3.94 -8.54 2.53
C PHE A 3 -3.17 -7.98 3.73
N VAL A 4 -2.17 -7.14 3.47
CA VAL A 4 -1.31 -6.53 4.49
C VAL A 4 -1.65 -5.06 4.57
N ILE A 5 -1.92 -4.57 5.79
CA ILE A 5 -2.00 -3.14 6.08
C ILE A 5 -0.74 -2.76 6.85
N ALA A 6 -0.05 -1.73 6.37
CA ALA A 6 1.19 -1.23 6.95
C ALA A 6 1.06 0.25 7.32
N LEU A 7 1.71 0.62 8.42
CA LEU A 7 2.00 2.01 8.75
C LEU A 7 3.43 2.29 8.31
N VAL A 8 3.60 3.08 7.25
CA VAL A 8 4.90 3.39 6.64
C VAL A 8 5.39 4.73 7.18
N GLU A 9 6.63 4.77 7.66
CA GLU A 9 7.33 6.00 8.01
C GLU A 9 8.11 6.48 6.79
N LEU A 10 7.83 7.70 6.34
CA LEU A 10 8.52 8.32 5.21
C LEU A 10 9.73 9.12 5.70
N GLU A 11 10.71 9.33 4.82
CA GLU A 11 11.93 10.07 5.12
C GLU A 11 11.66 11.52 5.56
N GLU A 12 10.54 12.10 5.11
CA GLU A 12 10.05 13.42 5.50
C GLU A 12 9.51 13.47 6.94
N GLY A 13 9.49 12.34 7.66
CA GLY A 13 9.11 12.24 9.07
C GLY A 13 7.61 12.06 9.33
N VAL A 14 6.80 11.86 8.28
CA VAL A 14 5.37 11.56 8.39
C VAL A 14 5.10 10.06 8.34
N ARG A 15 3.95 9.64 8.89
CA ARG A 15 3.50 8.25 8.84
C ARG A 15 2.20 8.13 8.07
N MET A 16 2.14 7.15 7.19
CA MET A 16 1.02 6.94 6.27
C MET A 16 0.53 5.49 6.37
N LEU A 17 -0.78 5.32 6.56
CA LEU A 17 -1.42 4.01 6.64
C LEU A 17 -1.92 3.59 5.26
N GLY A 18 -1.47 2.44 4.77
CA GLY A 18 -1.91 1.92 3.47
C GLY A 18 -1.75 0.42 3.33
N GLU A 19 -2.31 -0.14 2.26
CA GLU A 19 -2.12 -1.54 1.91
C GLU A 19 -0.72 -1.76 1.31
N LEU A 20 -0.03 -2.83 1.70
CA LEU A 20 1.20 -3.30 1.06
C LEU A 20 0.86 -4.41 0.07
N ARG A 21 1.13 -4.15 -1.21
CA ARG A 21 0.85 -5.05 -2.34
C ARG A 21 2.11 -5.71 -2.85
N ASN A 22 1.94 -6.66 -3.77
CA ASN A 22 3.03 -7.32 -4.50
C ASN A 22 4.04 -8.04 -3.58
N VAL A 23 3.59 -8.48 -2.40
CA VAL A 23 4.42 -9.21 -1.42
C VAL A 23 3.66 -10.42 -0.87
N ASP A 24 4.40 -11.46 -0.50
CA ASP A 24 3.88 -12.57 0.30
C ASP A 24 3.67 -12.08 1.74
N PRO A 25 2.44 -12.12 2.31
CA PRO A 25 2.17 -11.66 3.67
C PRO A 25 3.04 -12.34 4.75
N SER A 26 3.52 -13.56 4.51
CA SER A 26 4.40 -14.28 5.44
C SER A 26 5.85 -13.78 5.44
N ARG A 27 6.22 -12.92 4.49
CA ARG A 27 7.58 -12.38 4.31
C ARG A 27 7.69 -10.90 4.67
N VAL A 28 6.63 -10.31 5.22
CA VAL A 28 6.63 -8.89 5.61
C VAL A 28 7.30 -8.75 6.97
N GLU A 29 8.28 -7.85 7.04
CA GLU A 29 9.04 -7.56 8.26
C GLU A 29 9.01 -6.04 8.53
N ILE A 30 9.18 -5.65 9.79
CA ILE A 30 9.31 -4.22 10.14
C ILE A 30 10.63 -3.70 9.59
N GLY A 31 10.59 -2.55 8.91
CA GLY A 31 11.76 -1.92 8.32
C GLY A 31 12.04 -2.34 6.87
N THR A 32 11.20 -3.18 6.26
CA THR A 32 11.26 -3.43 4.82
C THR A 32 11.10 -2.12 4.04
N PRO A 33 12.04 -1.74 3.16
CA PRO A 33 11.90 -0.57 2.29
C PRO A 33 10.71 -0.72 1.35
N VAL A 34 9.95 0.37 1.18
CA VAL A 34 8.77 0.40 0.31
C VAL A 34 8.72 1.71 -0.45
N ARG A 35 8.05 1.67 -1.60
CA ARG A 35 7.73 2.85 -2.40
C ARG A 35 6.22 2.95 -2.62
N ALA A 36 5.76 4.17 -2.85
CA ALA A 36 4.35 4.39 -3.19
C ALA A 36 4.04 3.85 -4.59
N MET A 37 2.88 3.20 -4.72
CA MET A 37 2.26 2.88 -6.00
C MET A 37 0.82 3.41 -6.04
N TYR A 38 0.23 3.46 -7.22
CA TYR A 38 -1.16 3.85 -7.40
C TYR A 38 -2.00 2.66 -7.85
N ILE A 39 -3.19 2.55 -7.28
CA ILE A 39 -4.18 1.53 -7.62
C ILE A 39 -5.46 2.20 -8.10
N ASP A 40 -5.96 1.72 -9.23
CA ASP A 40 -7.20 2.20 -9.82
C ASP A 40 -8.38 1.36 -9.33
N PHE A 41 -9.40 2.05 -8.84
CA PHE A 41 -10.68 1.46 -8.52
C PHE A 41 -11.69 1.91 -9.58
N PRO A 42 -12.22 0.97 -10.39
CA PRO A 42 -13.22 1.31 -11.39
C PRO A 42 -14.52 1.77 -10.72
N ALA A 43 -15.31 2.55 -11.45
CA ALA A 43 -16.66 2.91 -11.02
C ALA A 43 -17.52 1.66 -10.77
N GLY A 44 -18.38 1.71 -9.77
CA GLY A 44 -19.29 0.63 -9.42
C GLY A 44 -20.45 1.11 -8.54
N ASP A 45 -21.20 0.18 -7.97
CA ASP A 45 -22.38 0.51 -7.15
C ASP A 45 -22.05 1.40 -5.94
N SER A 46 -20.79 1.42 -5.52
CA SER A 46 -20.30 2.21 -4.38
C SER A 46 -19.83 3.63 -4.77
N GLY A 47 -19.76 3.98 -6.05
CA GLY A 47 -19.35 5.32 -6.47
C GLY A 47 -18.60 5.40 -7.80
N PRO A 48 -18.09 6.60 -8.13
CA PRO A 48 -17.30 6.84 -9.34
C PRO A 48 -15.95 6.12 -9.27
N GLU A 49 -15.24 6.12 -10.40
CA GLU A 49 -13.85 5.69 -10.43
C GLU A 49 -12.95 6.64 -9.63
N TRP A 50 -11.88 6.10 -9.06
CA TRP A 50 -10.92 6.84 -8.28
C TRP A 50 -9.61 6.06 -8.14
N THR A 51 -8.52 6.80 -7.96
CA THR A 51 -7.18 6.24 -7.75
C THR A 51 -6.76 6.51 -6.31
N LEU A 52 -6.26 5.47 -5.63
CA LEU A 52 -5.67 5.57 -4.30
C LEU A 52 -4.19 5.22 -4.34
N TYR A 53 -3.45 5.65 -3.32
CA TYR A 53 -2.09 5.17 -3.11
C TYR A 53 -2.12 3.84 -2.36
N ALA A 54 -1.06 3.04 -2.58
CA ALA A 54 -0.70 1.86 -1.82
C ALA A 54 0.83 1.78 -1.73
N TRP A 55 1.34 0.77 -1.05
CA TRP A 55 2.77 0.49 -0.92
C TRP A 55 3.14 -0.75 -1.72
N GLU A 56 4.36 -0.79 -2.24
CA GLU A 56 4.99 -2.00 -2.74
C GLU A 56 6.46 -2.05 -2.30
N PRO A 57 7.08 -3.24 -2.21
CA PRO A 57 8.50 -3.36 -1.89
C PRO A 57 9.36 -2.51 -2.82
N ASP A 58 10.30 -1.77 -2.25
CA ASP A 58 11.31 -1.03 -3.01
C ASP A 58 12.50 -1.98 -3.26
N ALA A 59 12.72 -2.33 -4.53
CA ALA A 59 13.66 -3.37 -4.97
C ALA A 59 15.03 -2.79 -5.34
#